data_AF-A0A957KXC3-F1
#
_entry.id   AF-A0A957KXC3-F1
#
_cell.length_a   1.000
_cell.length_b   1.000
_cell.length_c   1.000
_cell.angle_alpha   90.00
_cell.angle_beta   90.00
_cell.angle_gamma   90.00
#
_symmetry.space_group_name_H-M   'P 1'
#
loop_
_entity.id
_entity.type
_entity.pdbx_description
1 polymer ?
#
loop_
_entity_poly.entity_id
_entity_poly.type
_entity_poly.pdbx_seq_one_letter_code
_entity_poly.pdbx_strand_id
1 'polypeptide(L)'
;MTELTGNSQPAPEGPATPPAESASPAIGCGSYVVIYTLIAYLGLFSLLFAGITWLVRGVIVEFGNAWPWWLTPVLTLGHWLALAVPILPLLYFWRAPGKLRGVAWLWAAGLAYLLLQMPLRLIPPGSRYGWPLAQIVLHVILLAVVLGWLGRRRLPRPAGPYAPALLLAALLGLPWLSLGAIGGLLETALQLLAGLLLGCLAAALIVILLPPDPDSRRWDFGTGAHVAGAFLLMLGFGFGASVFQMFMLLVLALAGWLVPALLHWGRAKPAAGWLAAALFLGLMAALPYQTFDVPELEISLGFGLFSLWEWLLIATAIFLVLALLTTILTFMLRDRLSGAPRLRWAAGGAWLLALGFWVFIGQPGLHGERLFVILADQADVS
;
A
#
# COMPACT_ATOMS: atom_id res chain seq x y z
N MET A 1 -9.65 52.95 -64.96
CA MET A 1 -10.04 53.07 -63.53
C MET A 1 -9.59 51.78 -62.88
N THR A 2 -8.42 51.80 -62.27
CA THR A 2 -7.73 50.61 -61.76
C THR A 2 -7.45 50.92 -60.30
N GLU A 3 -8.28 50.38 -59.40
CA GLU A 3 -8.11 50.54 -57.96
C GLU A 3 -6.89 49.74 -57.50
N LEU A 4 -5.87 50.47 -57.06
CA LEU A 4 -4.72 49.94 -56.34
C LEU A 4 -5.13 49.71 -54.88
N THR A 5 -5.59 48.51 -54.57
CA THR A 5 -5.82 48.07 -53.18
C THR A 5 -4.46 47.89 -52.50
N GLY A 6 -4.10 48.83 -51.64
CA GLY A 6 -2.90 48.82 -50.82
C GLY A 6 -2.90 47.61 -49.88
N ASN A 7 -1.91 46.75 -50.08
CA ASN A 7 -1.66 45.57 -49.27
C ASN A 7 -0.82 45.98 -48.04
N SER A 8 -1.48 46.38 -46.95
CA SER A 8 -0.82 46.66 -45.68
C SER A 8 -0.36 45.33 -45.05
N GLN A 9 0.92 45.01 -45.16
CA GLN A 9 1.52 43.91 -44.42
C GLN A 9 1.38 44.17 -42.90
N PRO A 10 0.87 43.22 -42.10
CA PRO A 10 0.87 43.34 -40.66
C PRO A 10 2.32 43.37 -40.13
N ALA A 11 2.57 44.28 -39.19
CA ALA A 11 3.87 44.43 -38.54
C ALA A 11 4.31 43.10 -37.89
N PRO A 12 5.61 42.77 -37.91
CA PRO A 12 6.13 41.57 -37.26
C PRO A 12 5.82 41.62 -35.76
N GLU A 13 5.04 40.65 -35.28
CA GLU A 13 4.82 40.43 -33.85
C GLU A 13 6.17 40.27 -33.16
N GLY A 14 6.50 41.18 -32.25
CA GLY A 14 7.71 41.10 -31.44
C GLY A 14 7.75 39.79 -30.65
N PRO A 15 8.94 39.28 -30.29
CA PRO A 15 9.09 38.03 -29.56
C PRO A 15 8.25 38.08 -28.28
N ALA A 16 7.23 37.23 -28.22
CA ALA A 16 6.35 37.10 -27.07
C ALA A 16 7.21 36.89 -25.82
N THR A 17 7.14 37.82 -24.87
CA THR A 17 7.78 37.67 -23.57
C THR A 17 7.26 36.37 -22.96
N PRO A 18 8.16 35.42 -22.60
CA PRO A 18 7.72 34.17 -22.00
C PRO A 18 6.91 34.50 -20.75
N PRO A 19 5.74 33.87 -20.55
CA PRO A 19 4.90 34.12 -19.39
C PRO A 19 5.75 33.93 -18.14
N ALA A 20 5.74 34.94 -17.25
CA ALA A 20 6.50 34.93 -16.02
C ALA A 20 6.25 33.61 -15.29
N GLU A 21 7.31 32.79 -15.21
CA GLU A 21 7.29 31.49 -14.54
C GLU A 21 6.89 31.73 -13.08
N SER A 22 5.64 31.41 -12.75
CA SER A 22 5.11 31.62 -11.40
C SER A 22 5.86 30.69 -10.46
N ALA A 23 6.90 31.21 -9.81
CA ALA A 23 7.68 30.48 -8.82
C ALA A 23 6.72 29.85 -7.80
N SER A 24 6.72 28.52 -7.73
CA SER A 24 5.90 27.81 -6.75
C SER A 24 6.27 28.33 -5.35
N PRO A 25 5.29 28.76 -4.54
CA PRO A 25 5.59 29.33 -3.23
C PRO A 25 6.39 28.32 -2.40
N ALA A 26 7.54 28.77 -1.88
CA ALA A 26 8.43 27.92 -1.10
C ALA A 26 7.67 27.33 0.10
N ILE A 27 7.72 26.00 0.25
CA ILE A 27 7.13 25.32 1.41
C ILE A 27 7.94 25.74 2.64
N GLY A 28 7.31 26.49 3.56
CA GLY A 28 7.95 26.94 4.78
C GLY A 28 8.36 25.79 5.70
N CYS A 29 9.44 25.95 6.46
CA CYS A 29 9.97 24.95 7.40
C CYS A 29 8.89 24.39 8.36
N GLY A 30 7.98 25.25 8.83
CA GLY A 30 6.88 24.85 9.71
C GLY A 30 5.93 23.81 9.10
N SER A 31 5.73 23.80 7.78
CA SER A 31 4.89 22.77 7.13
C SER A 31 5.53 21.38 7.20
N TYR A 32 6.86 21.30 7.07
CA TYR A 32 7.57 20.03 7.22
C TYR A 32 7.48 19.50 8.65
N VAL A 33 7.67 20.37 9.65
CA VAL A 33 7.53 19.98 11.06
C VAL A 33 6.16 19.36 11.30
N VAL A 34 5.07 20.01 10.87
CA VAL A 34 3.73 19.45 11.07
C VAL A 34 3.53 18.14 10.31
N ILE A 35 3.98 18.04 9.05
CA ILE A 35 3.87 16.78 8.28
C ILE A 35 4.57 15.64 9.00
N TYR A 36 5.81 15.81 9.45
CA TYR A 36 6.56 14.75 10.11
C TYR A 36 6.04 14.43 11.51
N THR A 37 5.56 15.44 12.26
CA THR A 37 4.86 15.19 13.54
C THR A 37 3.60 14.35 13.31
N LEU A 38 2.84 14.64 12.26
CA LEU A 38 1.65 13.86 11.92
C LEU A 38 2.00 12.45 11.45
N ILE A 39 3.02 12.27 10.61
CA ILE A 39 3.49 10.93 10.21
C ILE A 39 3.90 10.11 11.44
N ALA A 40 4.65 10.71 12.36
CA ALA A 40 5.05 10.05 13.61
C ALA A 40 3.82 9.69 14.46
N TYR A 41 2.85 10.61 14.61
CA TYR A 41 1.60 10.35 15.32
C TYR A 41 0.82 9.19 14.67
N LEU A 42 0.58 9.24 13.37
CA LEU A 42 -0.18 8.22 12.63
C LEU A 42 0.49 6.84 12.75
N GLY A 43 1.82 6.79 12.61
CA GLY A 43 2.59 5.56 12.73
C GLY A 43 2.59 5.00 14.14
N LEU A 44 3.00 5.80 15.13
CA LEU A 44 3.08 5.37 16.53
C LEU A 44 1.72 4.96 17.07
N PHE A 45 0.68 5.77 16.85
CA PHE A 45 -0.65 5.48 17.36
C PHE A 45 -1.22 4.19 16.74
N SER A 46 -1.06 3.98 15.42
CA SER A 46 -1.56 2.77 14.77
C SER A 46 -0.82 1.52 15.20
N LEU A 47 0.50 1.60 15.42
CA LEU A 47 1.29 0.50 15.95
C LEU A 47 0.89 0.14 17.38
N LEU A 48 0.80 1.15 18.26
CA LEU A 48 0.34 0.94 19.64
C LEU A 48 -1.08 0.37 19.67
N PHE A 49 -1.98 0.91 18.87
CA PHE A 49 -3.36 0.44 18.80
C PHE A 49 -3.44 -1.01 18.33
N ALA A 50 -2.73 -1.38 17.26
CA ALA A 50 -2.68 -2.75 16.75
C ALA A 50 -2.05 -3.70 17.77
N GLY A 51 -0.94 -3.32 18.40
CA GLY A 51 -0.25 -4.12 19.43
C GLY A 51 -1.09 -4.32 20.69
N ILE A 52 -1.77 -3.28 21.19
CA ILE A 52 -2.67 -3.38 22.34
C ILE A 52 -3.87 -4.27 22.00
N THR A 53 -4.49 -4.08 20.83
CA THR A 53 -5.62 -4.91 20.39
C THR A 53 -5.22 -6.38 20.29
N TRP A 54 -4.04 -6.65 19.74
CA TRP A 54 -3.47 -7.99 19.69
C TRP A 54 -3.27 -8.59 21.08
N LEU A 55 -2.62 -7.85 21.99
CA LEU A 55 -2.33 -8.31 23.35
C LEU A 55 -3.62 -8.61 24.12
N VAL A 56 -4.58 -7.69 24.10
CA VAL A 56 -5.89 -7.87 24.77
C VAL A 56 -6.62 -9.07 24.20
N ARG A 57 -6.58 -9.25 22.88
CA ARG A 57 -7.19 -10.42 22.24
C ARG A 57 -6.53 -11.73 22.65
N GLY A 58 -5.20 -11.79 22.65
CA GLY A 58 -4.45 -12.96 23.09
C GLY A 58 -4.81 -13.36 24.53
N VAL A 59 -4.88 -12.39 25.44
CA VAL A 59 -5.27 -12.62 26.84
C VAL A 59 -6.69 -13.17 26.95
N ILE A 60 -7.68 -12.59 26.25
CA ILE A 60 -9.08 -13.07 26.31
C ILE A 60 -9.20 -14.51 25.81
N VAL A 61 -8.56 -14.82 24.68
CA VAL A 61 -8.58 -16.15 24.06
C VAL A 61 -7.90 -17.19 24.95
N GLU A 62 -6.77 -16.85 25.58
CA GLU A 62 -6.05 -17.73 26.49
C GLU A 62 -6.91 -18.14 27.70
N PHE A 63 -7.71 -17.22 28.25
CA PHE A 63 -8.64 -17.53 29.34
C PHE A 63 -9.90 -18.30 28.88
N GLY A 64 -9.89 -18.86 27.67
CA GLY A 64 -10.98 -19.66 27.11
C GLY A 64 -12.21 -18.84 26.71
N ASN A 65 -12.11 -17.51 26.67
CA ASN A 65 -13.21 -16.65 26.30
C ASN A 65 -13.19 -16.37 24.79
N ALA A 66 -14.35 -16.44 24.15
CA ALA A 66 -14.49 -16.04 22.76
C ALA A 66 -14.31 -14.52 22.63
N TRP A 67 -13.57 -14.09 21.61
CA TRP A 67 -13.45 -12.67 21.27
C TRP A 67 -14.83 -12.13 20.82
N PRO A 68 -15.39 -11.10 21.51
CA PRO A 68 -16.71 -10.60 21.16
C PRO A 68 -16.73 -9.99 19.74
N TRP A 69 -17.64 -10.46 18.89
CA TRP A 69 -17.71 -10.05 17.48
C TRP A 69 -17.91 -8.54 17.28
N TRP A 70 -18.58 -7.86 18.21
CA TRP A 70 -18.82 -6.43 18.17
C TRP A 70 -17.61 -5.58 18.59
N LEU A 71 -16.61 -6.19 19.27
CA LEU A 71 -15.47 -5.44 19.79
C LEU A 71 -14.55 -4.96 18.66
N THR A 72 -14.34 -5.77 17.63
CA THR A 72 -13.49 -5.42 16.46
C THR A 72 -13.95 -4.15 15.73
N PRO A 73 -15.24 -3.99 15.34
CA PRO A 73 -15.71 -2.75 14.71
C PRO A 73 -15.67 -1.55 15.67
N VAL A 74 -15.94 -1.72 16.97
CA VAL A 74 -15.83 -0.65 17.97
C VAL A 74 -14.38 -0.16 18.12
N LEU A 75 -13.43 -1.09 18.22
CA LEU A 75 -12.00 -0.78 18.26
C LEU A 75 -11.57 -0.08 16.96
N THR A 76 -12.01 -0.56 15.81
CA THR A 76 -11.71 0.08 14.51
C THR A 76 -12.24 1.52 14.45
N LEU A 77 -13.46 1.77 14.97
CA LEU A 77 -14.02 3.12 15.07
C LEU A 77 -13.22 3.99 16.04
N GLY A 78 -12.80 3.45 17.19
CA GLY A 78 -11.93 4.15 18.14
C GLY A 78 -10.59 4.57 17.52
N HIS A 79 -9.95 3.68 16.76
CA HIS A 79 -8.74 4.00 16.01
C HIS A 79 -8.99 5.07 14.95
N TRP A 80 -10.08 4.93 14.18
CA TRP A 80 -10.47 5.93 13.18
C TRP A 80 -10.65 7.33 13.80
N LEU A 81 -11.38 7.41 14.92
CA LEU A 81 -11.61 8.68 15.63
C LEU A 81 -10.29 9.32 16.06
N ALA A 82 -9.37 8.54 16.62
CA ALA A 82 -8.07 9.04 17.05
C ALA A 82 -7.24 9.57 15.88
N LEU A 83 -7.20 8.86 14.74
CA LEU A 83 -6.51 9.35 13.55
C LEU A 83 -7.23 10.56 12.90
N ALA A 84 -8.55 10.65 13.04
CA ALA A 84 -9.34 11.76 12.53
C ALA A 84 -9.08 13.08 13.27
N VAL A 85 -8.78 13.03 14.57
CA VAL A 85 -8.50 14.22 15.40
C VAL A 85 -7.46 15.15 14.79
N PRO A 86 -6.28 14.69 14.32
CA PRO A 86 -5.33 15.60 13.66
C PRO A 86 -5.64 15.88 12.18
N ILE A 87 -6.24 14.93 11.45
CA ILE A 87 -6.41 15.05 9.98
C ILE A 87 -7.62 15.94 9.62
N LEU A 88 -8.73 15.89 10.35
CA LEU A 88 -9.91 16.70 10.02
C LEU A 88 -9.68 18.21 10.20
N PRO A 89 -9.03 18.67 11.29
CA PRO A 89 -8.62 20.07 11.41
C PRO A 89 -7.64 20.47 10.31
N LEU A 90 -6.74 19.56 9.90
CA LEU A 90 -5.83 19.80 8.78
C LEU A 90 -6.63 20.13 7.51
N LEU A 91 -7.65 19.33 7.17
CA LEU A 91 -8.48 19.59 5.99
C LEU A 91 -9.23 20.92 6.04
N TYR A 92 -9.68 21.31 7.23
CA TYR A 92 -10.52 22.50 7.41
C TYR A 92 -9.71 23.80 7.51
N PHE A 93 -8.64 23.79 8.31
CA PHE A 93 -7.85 24.99 8.61
C PHE A 93 -6.65 25.18 7.68
N TRP A 94 -6.11 24.12 7.08
CA TRP A 94 -4.92 24.23 6.25
C TRP A 94 -5.24 24.78 4.87
N ARG A 95 -5.17 26.11 4.74
CA ARG A 95 -5.43 26.84 3.49
C ARG A 95 -4.27 26.85 2.50
N ALA A 96 -3.20 26.09 2.73
CA ALA A 96 -2.05 26.12 1.83
C ALA A 96 -2.41 25.58 0.44
N PRO A 97 -1.99 26.25 -0.64
CA PRO A 97 -2.23 25.79 -2.00
C PRO A 97 -1.33 24.60 -2.37
N GLY A 98 -1.70 23.89 -3.43
CA GLY A 98 -0.87 22.87 -4.08
C GLY A 98 -0.67 21.59 -3.27
N LYS A 99 0.59 21.15 -3.14
CA LYS A 99 0.96 19.81 -2.63
C LYS A 99 0.52 19.55 -1.21
N LEU A 100 0.60 20.55 -0.34
CA LEU A 100 0.23 20.39 1.08
C LEU A 100 -1.26 20.08 1.25
N ARG A 101 -2.12 20.69 0.43
CA ARG A 101 -3.54 20.31 0.38
C ARG A 101 -3.70 18.87 -0.13
N GLY A 102 -2.91 18.48 -1.12
CA GLY A 102 -2.85 17.09 -1.60
C GLY A 102 -2.52 16.08 -0.50
N VAL A 103 -1.55 16.39 0.37
CA VAL A 103 -1.21 15.57 1.55
C VAL A 103 -2.44 15.36 2.44
N ALA A 104 -3.12 16.44 2.80
CA ALA A 104 -4.29 16.39 3.68
C ALA A 104 -5.43 15.55 3.06
N TRP A 105 -5.71 15.74 1.77
CA TRP A 105 -6.73 14.96 1.06
C TRP A 105 -6.36 13.48 0.90
N LEU A 106 -5.08 13.17 0.68
CA LEU A 106 -4.62 11.80 0.59
C LEU A 106 -4.78 11.08 1.93
N TRP A 107 -4.43 11.72 3.04
CA TRP A 107 -4.63 11.15 4.38
C TRP A 107 -6.11 11.03 4.75
N ALA A 108 -6.94 12.00 4.35
CA ALA A 108 -8.38 11.90 4.49
C ALA A 108 -8.98 10.73 3.70
N ALA A 109 -8.45 10.43 2.51
CA ALA A 109 -8.84 9.23 1.75
C ALA A 109 -8.44 7.95 2.51
N GLY A 110 -7.28 7.94 3.18
CA GLY A 110 -6.89 6.85 4.09
C GLY A 110 -7.87 6.66 5.26
N LEU A 111 -8.31 7.75 5.89
CA LEU A 111 -9.35 7.72 6.93
C LEU A 111 -10.69 7.21 6.39
N ALA A 112 -11.12 7.68 5.22
CA ALA A 112 -12.36 7.22 4.61
C ALA A 112 -12.30 5.72 4.32
N TYR A 113 -11.16 5.22 3.83
CA TYR A 113 -10.94 3.79 3.65
C TYR A 113 -11.06 3.01 4.97
N LEU A 114 -10.41 3.47 6.04
CA LEU A 114 -10.52 2.83 7.36
C LEU A 114 -11.97 2.73 7.85
N LEU A 115 -12.75 3.80 7.69
CA LEU A 115 -14.16 3.81 8.07
C LEU A 115 -14.97 2.81 7.23
N LEU A 116 -14.74 2.77 5.92
CA LEU A 116 -15.42 1.86 5.01
C LEU A 116 -15.04 0.38 5.21
N GLN A 117 -13.93 0.10 5.89
CA GLN A 117 -13.54 -1.24 6.30
C GLN A 117 -14.28 -1.73 7.55
N MET A 118 -14.90 -0.83 8.33
CA MET A 118 -15.59 -1.18 9.57
C MET A 118 -16.66 -2.28 9.40
N PRO A 119 -17.54 -2.26 8.38
CA PRO A 119 -18.54 -3.32 8.18
C PRO A 119 -17.91 -4.69 7.91
N LEU A 120 -16.75 -4.72 7.26
CA LEU A 120 -16.03 -5.97 6.97
C LEU A 120 -15.48 -6.62 8.24
N ARG A 121 -15.29 -5.85 9.33
CA ARG A 121 -14.88 -6.38 10.64
C ARG A 121 -15.92 -7.26 11.32
N LEU A 122 -17.15 -7.30 10.80
CA LEU A 122 -18.19 -8.23 11.23
C LEU A 122 -18.01 -9.64 10.65
N ILE A 123 -17.18 -9.78 9.61
CA ILE A 123 -16.84 -11.08 9.03
C ILE A 123 -15.97 -11.83 10.04
N PRO A 124 -16.34 -13.07 10.43
CA PRO A 124 -15.52 -13.85 11.34
C PRO A 124 -14.10 -14.03 10.80
N PRO A 125 -13.06 -13.85 11.63
CA PRO A 125 -11.66 -13.91 11.19
C PRO A 125 -11.26 -15.31 10.67
N GLY A 126 -11.99 -16.36 11.05
CA GLY A 126 -11.83 -17.72 10.50
C GLY A 126 -12.43 -17.92 9.10
N SER A 127 -13.06 -16.90 8.50
CA SER A 127 -13.64 -17.01 7.16
C SER A 127 -12.55 -17.00 6.09
N ARG A 128 -12.17 -18.18 5.60
CA ARG A 128 -11.15 -18.37 4.55
C ARG A 128 -11.45 -17.57 3.28
N TYR A 129 -12.73 -17.45 2.89
CA TYR A 129 -13.13 -16.78 1.63
C TYR A 129 -13.89 -15.47 1.84
N GLY A 130 -14.60 -15.32 2.97
CA GLY A 130 -15.48 -14.16 3.18
C GLY A 130 -14.70 -12.84 3.23
N TRP A 131 -13.55 -12.84 3.92
CA TRP A 131 -12.71 -11.65 4.00
C TRP A 131 -12.18 -11.18 2.64
N PRO A 132 -11.44 -12.00 1.86
CA PRO A 132 -10.91 -11.54 0.57
C PRO A 132 -12.01 -11.20 -0.44
N LEU A 133 -13.15 -11.91 -0.44
CA LEU A 133 -14.28 -11.57 -1.31
C LEU A 133 -14.88 -10.21 -0.98
N ALA A 134 -15.08 -9.92 0.31
CA ALA A 134 -15.61 -8.63 0.73
C ALA A 134 -14.63 -7.49 0.41
N GLN A 135 -13.32 -7.72 0.58
CA GLN A 135 -12.28 -6.79 0.16
C GLN A 135 -12.37 -6.50 -1.34
N ILE A 136 -12.42 -7.53 -2.19
CA ILE A 136 -12.58 -7.39 -3.65
C ILE A 136 -13.79 -6.51 -3.99
N VAL A 137 -14.96 -6.80 -3.41
CA VAL A 137 -16.19 -6.02 -3.64
C VAL A 137 -15.98 -4.56 -3.24
N LEU A 138 -15.44 -4.30 -2.05
CA LEU A 138 -15.18 -2.95 -1.56
C LEU A 138 -14.20 -2.21 -2.47
N HIS A 139 -13.08 -2.82 -2.86
CA HIS A 139 -12.07 -2.17 -3.71
C HIS A 139 -12.60 -1.91 -5.12
N VAL A 140 -13.42 -2.79 -5.69
CA VAL A 140 -14.09 -2.55 -6.98
C VAL A 140 -15.01 -1.34 -6.89
N ILE A 141 -15.84 -1.25 -5.85
CA ILE A 141 -16.73 -0.11 -5.62
C ILE A 141 -15.91 1.17 -5.46
N LEU A 142 -14.88 1.15 -4.61
CA LEU A 142 -14.03 2.31 -4.36
C LEU A 142 -13.27 2.74 -5.62
N LEU A 143 -12.76 1.81 -6.42
CA LEU A 143 -12.12 2.12 -7.70
C LEU A 143 -13.14 2.73 -8.68
N ALA A 144 -14.35 2.19 -8.77
CA ALA A 144 -15.40 2.76 -9.62
C ALA A 144 -15.77 4.18 -9.17
N VAL A 145 -15.87 4.44 -7.86
CA VAL A 145 -16.11 5.77 -7.30
C VAL A 145 -14.94 6.70 -7.58
N VAL A 146 -13.71 6.29 -7.33
CA VAL A 146 -12.50 7.08 -7.60
C VAL A 146 -12.41 7.41 -9.08
N LEU A 147 -12.53 6.44 -9.97
CA LEU A 147 -12.43 6.64 -11.42
C LEU A 147 -13.63 7.41 -11.99
N GLY A 148 -14.83 7.23 -11.45
CA GLY A 148 -16.05 7.92 -11.87
C GLY A 148 -16.09 9.37 -11.38
N TRP A 149 -15.85 9.59 -10.09
CA TRP A 149 -15.81 10.92 -9.47
C TRP A 149 -14.63 11.75 -9.96
N LEU A 150 -13.45 11.12 -10.07
CA LEU A 150 -12.24 11.76 -10.58
C LEU A 150 -12.09 11.59 -12.10
N GLY A 151 -13.10 11.10 -12.82
CA GLY A 151 -13.10 11.06 -14.29
C GLY A 151 -12.92 12.44 -14.94
N ARG A 152 -13.13 13.52 -14.17
CA ARG A 152 -12.77 14.91 -14.53
C ARG A 152 -11.25 15.18 -14.46
N ARG A 153 -10.54 14.50 -13.56
CA ARG A 153 -9.07 14.51 -13.39
C ARG A 153 -8.51 13.19 -13.93
N ARG A 154 -8.51 13.06 -15.26
CA ARG A 154 -8.13 11.82 -15.95
C ARG A 154 -6.77 11.32 -15.46
N LEU A 155 -6.71 10.06 -14.99
CA LEU A 155 -5.44 9.37 -14.81
C LEU A 155 -4.65 9.44 -16.12
N PRO A 156 -3.34 9.71 -16.08
CA PRO A 156 -2.53 9.66 -17.27
C PRO A 156 -2.56 8.24 -17.84
N ARG A 157 -2.48 8.14 -19.16
CA ARG A 157 -2.34 6.83 -19.81
C ARG A 157 -1.10 6.15 -19.25
N PRO A 158 -1.23 4.90 -18.74
CA PRO A 158 -0.09 4.19 -18.20
C PRO A 158 0.95 4.00 -19.30
N ALA A 159 2.21 4.28 -18.98
CA ALA A 159 3.32 4.15 -19.91
C ALA A 159 4.58 3.67 -19.17
N GLY A 160 5.56 3.19 -19.92
CA GLY A 160 6.85 2.76 -19.39
C GLY A 160 6.87 1.33 -18.82
N PRO A 161 8.04 0.87 -18.32
CA PRO A 161 8.24 -0.53 -17.97
C PRO A 161 7.61 -0.91 -16.62
N TYR A 162 7.10 -2.14 -16.52
CA TYR A 162 6.66 -2.79 -15.28
C TYR A 162 7.78 -3.58 -14.59
N ALA A 163 8.90 -3.81 -15.29
CA ALA A 163 10.04 -4.56 -14.78
C ALA A 163 10.59 -4.07 -13.43
N PRO A 164 10.71 -2.74 -13.13
CA PRO A 164 11.16 -2.30 -11.82
C PRO A 164 10.21 -2.73 -10.69
N ALA A 165 8.89 -2.66 -10.93
CA ALA A 165 7.88 -3.08 -9.95
C ALA A 165 7.96 -4.57 -9.68
N LEU A 166 8.08 -5.39 -10.73
CA LEU A 166 8.23 -6.84 -10.60
C LEU A 166 9.54 -7.23 -9.92
N LEU A 167 10.64 -6.53 -10.22
CA LEU A 167 11.93 -6.76 -9.57
C LEU A 167 11.86 -6.46 -8.07
N LEU A 168 11.36 -5.28 -7.70
CA LEU A 168 11.23 -4.90 -6.29
C LEU A 168 10.26 -5.83 -5.56
N ALA A 169 9.15 -6.21 -6.18
CA ALA A 169 8.19 -7.13 -5.60
C ALA A 169 8.80 -8.53 -5.37
N ALA A 170 9.61 -9.04 -6.29
CA ALA A 170 10.30 -10.32 -6.10
C ALA A 170 11.31 -10.25 -4.94
N LEU A 171 12.16 -9.22 -4.92
CA LEU A 171 13.21 -9.05 -3.91
C LEU A 171 12.63 -8.87 -2.50
N LEU A 172 11.61 -8.01 -2.36
CA LEU A 172 10.93 -7.80 -1.09
C LEU A 172 9.95 -8.95 -0.75
N GLY A 173 9.59 -9.75 -1.75
CA GLY A 173 8.77 -10.95 -1.63
C GLY A 173 9.50 -12.12 -0.96
N LEU A 174 10.84 -12.15 -1.03
CA LEU A 174 11.67 -13.25 -0.56
C LEU A 174 11.37 -13.71 0.87
N PRO A 175 11.33 -12.85 1.91
CA PRO A 175 11.07 -13.30 3.28
C PRO A 175 9.74 -14.04 3.43
N TRP A 176 8.70 -13.60 2.72
CA TRP A 176 7.37 -14.23 2.74
C TRP A 176 7.41 -15.61 2.10
N LEU A 177 8.07 -15.73 0.94
CA LEU A 177 8.19 -16.97 0.19
C LEU A 177 9.12 -17.99 0.86
N SER A 178 10.12 -17.54 1.61
CA SER A 178 11.08 -18.42 2.29
C SER A 178 10.60 -18.90 3.66
N LEU A 179 9.75 -18.13 4.35
CA LEU A 179 9.33 -18.43 5.72
C LEU A 179 7.86 -18.84 5.84
N GLY A 180 7.05 -18.57 4.82
CA GLY A 180 5.65 -18.95 4.80
C GLY A 180 5.35 -20.14 3.89
N ALA A 181 4.10 -20.57 3.93
CA ALA A 181 3.55 -21.69 3.20
C ALA A 181 2.40 -21.20 2.30
N ILE A 182 2.41 -21.56 1.02
CA ILE A 182 1.34 -21.12 0.11
C ILE A 182 0.04 -21.87 0.45
N GLY A 183 -1.05 -21.11 0.59
CA GLY A 183 -2.39 -21.64 0.82
C GLY A 183 -2.97 -22.42 -0.36
N GLY A 184 -4.30 -22.51 -0.43
CA GLY A 184 -4.98 -23.14 -1.56
C GLY A 184 -4.99 -22.23 -2.80
N LEU A 185 -5.05 -22.80 -4.01
CA LEU A 185 -4.99 -22.02 -5.27
C LEU A 185 -6.06 -20.93 -5.33
N LEU A 186 -7.30 -21.26 -4.95
CA LEU A 186 -8.40 -20.30 -4.93
C LEU A 186 -8.14 -19.16 -3.96
N GLU A 187 -7.65 -19.47 -2.77
CA GLU A 187 -7.31 -18.47 -1.75
C GLU A 187 -6.17 -17.56 -2.22
N THR A 188 -5.09 -18.14 -2.75
CA THR A 188 -3.97 -17.40 -3.33
C THR A 188 -4.45 -16.45 -4.44
N ALA A 189 -5.36 -16.91 -5.31
CA ALA A 189 -5.93 -16.11 -6.38
C ALA A 189 -6.82 -14.97 -5.86
N LEU A 190 -7.66 -15.24 -4.85
CA LEU A 190 -8.52 -14.23 -4.23
C LEU A 190 -7.69 -13.15 -3.53
N GLN A 191 -6.66 -13.54 -2.79
CA GLN A 191 -5.76 -12.61 -2.11
C GLN A 191 -4.90 -11.82 -3.11
N LEU A 192 -4.46 -12.44 -4.21
CA LEU A 192 -3.78 -11.74 -5.30
C LEU A 192 -4.70 -10.66 -5.89
N LEU A 193 -5.94 -11.01 -6.20
CA LEU A 193 -6.91 -10.09 -6.78
C LEU A 193 -7.24 -8.94 -5.81
N ALA A 194 -7.50 -9.25 -4.53
CA ALA A 194 -7.74 -8.25 -3.49
C ALA A 194 -6.53 -7.29 -3.34
N GLY A 195 -5.32 -7.83 -3.30
CA GLY A 195 -4.08 -7.06 -3.25
C GLY A 195 -3.91 -6.17 -4.48
N LEU A 196 -4.04 -6.71 -5.70
CA LEU A 196 -3.93 -5.94 -6.94
C LEU A 196 -4.97 -4.81 -7.04
N LEU A 197 -6.20 -5.05 -6.59
CA LEU A 197 -7.23 -4.01 -6.54
C LEU A 197 -6.89 -2.92 -5.51
N LEU A 198 -6.40 -3.29 -4.33
CA LEU A 198 -5.89 -2.33 -3.34
C LEU A 198 -4.73 -1.51 -3.91
N GLY A 199 -3.78 -2.15 -4.59
CA GLY A 199 -2.65 -1.51 -5.23
C GLY A 199 -3.08 -0.49 -6.28
N CYS A 200 -4.04 -0.86 -7.14
CA CYS A 200 -4.67 0.05 -8.10
C CYS A 200 -5.34 1.24 -7.41
N LEU A 201 -6.13 1.00 -6.36
CA LEU A 201 -6.80 2.06 -5.61
C LEU A 201 -5.79 3.02 -4.98
N ALA A 202 -4.76 2.49 -4.32
CA ALA A 202 -3.74 3.26 -3.65
C ALA A 202 -2.93 4.11 -4.63
N ALA A 203 -2.43 3.52 -5.72
CA ALA A 203 -1.66 4.24 -6.73
C ALA A 203 -2.49 5.32 -7.43
N ALA A 204 -3.77 5.04 -7.72
CA ALA A 204 -4.67 6.03 -8.31
C ALA A 204 -4.88 7.22 -7.36
N LEU A 205 -5.17 6.97 -6.07
CA LEU A 205 -5.34 8.03 -5.07
C LEU A 205 -4.07 8.86 -4.89
N ILE A 206 -2.90 8.22 -4.81
CA ILE A 206 -1.60 8.91 -4.72
C ILE A 206 -1.42 9.83 -5.93
N VAL A 207 -1.58 9.33 -7.15
CA VAL A 207 -1.34 10.14 -8.36
C VAL A 207 -2.36 11.26 -8.55
N ILE A 208 -3.62 11.05 -8.14
CA ILE A 208 -4.68 12.05 -8.31
C ILE A 208 -4.62 13.14 -7.24
N LEU A 209 -4.39 12.76 -5.98
CA LEU A 209 -4.42 13.68 -4.83
C LEU A 209 -3.04 14.29 -4.56
N LEU A 210 -1.97 13.57 -4.90
CA LEU A 210 -0.58 13.97 -4.72
C LEU A 210 0.22 13.77 -6.02
N PRO A 211 -0.13 14.48 -7.10
CA PRO A 211 0.49 14.28 -8.40
C PRO A 211 2.01 14.50 -8.32
N PRO A 212 2.83 13.56 -8.85
CA PRO A 212 4.27 13.70 -8.85
C PRO A 212 4.67 14.87 -9.75
N ASP A 213 5.70 15.59 -9.35
CA ASP A 213 6.10 16.84 -9.99
C ASP A 213 7.56 16.71 -10.50
N PRO A 214 7.75 16.70 -11.84
CA PRO A 214 9.04 16.47 -12.49
C PRO A 214 10.18 17.35 -11.96
N ASP A 215 9.87 18.58 -11.57
CA ASP A 215 10.86 19.61 -11.19
C ASP A 215 11.21 19.53 -9.70
N SER A 216 10.46 18.74 -8.93
CA SER A 216 10.54 18.69 -7.47
C SER A 216 11.01 17.34 -6.91
N ARG A 217 11.81 16.60 -7.67
CA ARG A 217 12.23 15.22 -7.31
C ARG A 217 12.69 15.06 -5.86
N ARG A 218 13.38 16.04 -5.28
CA ARG A 218 13.81 15.98 -3.87
C ARG A 218 12.62 15.89 -2.90
N TRP A 219 11.56 16.63 -3.15
CA TRP A 219 10.33 16.57 -2.35
C TRP A 219 9.63 15.22 -2.56
N ASP A 220 9.50 14.76 -3.82
CA ASP A 220 8.82 13.50 -4.15
C ASP A 220 9.50 12.29 -3.48
N PHE A 221 10.82 12.18 -3.61
CA PHE A 221 11.59 11.08 -3.00
C PHE A 221 11.80 11.24 -1.48
N GLY A 222 11.74 12.47 -0.97
CA GLY A 222 11.83 12.77 0.45
C GLY A 222 10.45 12.74 1.11
N THR A 223 9.84 13.90 1.27
CA THR A 223 8.55 14.06 1.97
C THR A 223 7.39 13.31 1.29
N GLY A 224 7.33 13.29 -0.04
CA GLY A 224 6.31 12.56 -0.80
C GLY A 224 6.30 11.06 -0.49
N ALA A 225 7.48 10.42 -0.42
CA ALA A 225 7.66 9.03 -0.01
C ALA A 225 7.10 8.75 1.39
N HIS A 226 7.40 9.62 2.36
CA HIS A 226 6.92 9.45 3.73
C HIS A 226 5.42 9.70 3.87
N VAL A 227 4.88 10.68 3.12
CA VAL A 227 3.44 10.96 3.04
C VAL A 227 2.69 9.76 2.44
N ALA A 228 3.21 9.19 1.34
CA ALA A 228 2.66 7.98 0.72
C ALA A 228 2.73 6.80 1.69
N GLY A 229 3.83 6.66 2.44
CA GLY A 229 3.98 5.65 3.49
C GLY A 229 2.93 5.79 4.61
N ALA A 230 2.68 7.01 5.11
CA ALA A 230 1.64 7.24 6.12
C ALA A 230 0.23 6.95 5.60
N PHE A 231 -0.05 7.28 4.32
CA PHE A 231 -1.30 6.88 3.66
C PHE A 231 -1.44 5.36 3.57
N LEU A 232 -0.40 4.68 3.11
CA LEU A 232 -0.37 3.23 2.95
C LEU A 232 -0.38 2.49 4.28
N LEU A 233 0.11 3.09 5.36
CA LEU A 233 -0.02 2.57 6.71
C LEU A 233 -1.50 2.45 7.12
N MET A 234 -2.31 3.48 6.84
CA MET A 234 -3.76 3.44 7.08
C MET A 234 -4.45 2.40 6.20
N LEU A 235 -4.05 2.29 4.93
CA LEU A 235 -4.57 1.23 4.05
C LEU A 235 -4.19 -0.17 4.54
N GLY A 236 -2.97 -0.36 5.03
CA GLY A 236 -2.49 -1.63 5.56
C GLY A 236 -3.21 -2.04 6.83
N PHE A 237 -3.48 -1.07 7.72
CA PHE A 237 -4.32 -1.30 8.89
C PHE A 237 -5.75 -1.71 8.51
N GLY A 238 -6.36 -1.06 7.50
CA GLY A 238 -7.71 -1.41 7.05
C GLY A 238 -7.78 -2.75 6.31
N PHE A 239 -6.77 -3.06 5.49
CA PHE A 239 -6.70 -4.28 4.69
C PHE A 239 -6.32 -5.52 5.50
N GLY A 240 -5.50 -5.34 6.54
CA GLY A 240 -5.09 -6.40 7.45
C GLY A 240 -6.26 -6.89 8.31
N ALA A 241 -6.50 -8.19 8.35
CA ALA A 241 -7.49 -8.84 9.18
C ALA A 241 -6.88 -9.13 10.56
N SER A 242 -7.57 -8.67 11.61
CA SER A 242 -7.25 -8.98 12.99
C SER A 242 -5.77 -8.81 13.34
N VAL A 243 -5.01 -9.88 13.64
CA VAL A 243 -3.62 -9.75 14.07
C VAL A 243 -2.68 -9.44 12.90
N PHE A 244 -3.04 -9.87 11.69
CA PHE A 244 -2.27 -9.58 10.49
C PHE A 244 -2.19 -8.08 10.16
N GLN A 245 -3.07 -7.30 10.79
CA GLN A 245 -3.13 -5.84 10.70
C GLN A 245 -1.83 -5.14 11.07
N MET A 246 -1.15 -5.58 12.13
CA MET A 246 0.12 -4.99 12.56
C MET A 246 1.23 -5.18 11.52
N PHE A 247 1.24 -6.31 10.84
CA PHE A 247 2.26 -6.64 9.86
C PHE A 247 1.96 -5.94 8.54
N MET A 248 0.69 -5.96 8.12
CA MET A 248 0.26 -5.32 6.88
C MET A 248 0.43 -3.80 6.91
N LEU A 249 0.20 -3.15 8.06
CA LEU A 249 0.44 -1.70 8.18
C LEU A 249 1.94 -1.38 8.02
N LEU A 250 2.84 -2.20 8.56
CA LEU A 250 4.29 -2.02 8.45
C LEU A 250 4.79 -2.27 7.02
N VAL A 251 4.31 -3.35 6.41
CA VAL A 251 4.66 -3.74 5.03
C VAL A 251 4.29 -2.64 4.05
N LEU A 252 3.03 -2.18 4.08
CA LEU A 252 2.58 -1.15 3.15
C LEU A 252 3.17 0.23 3.46
N ALA A 253 3.40 0.57 4.73
CA ALA A 253 4.05 1.84 5.09
C ALA A 253 5.43 1.99 4.44
N LEU A 254 6.28 0.96 4.52
CA LEU A 254 7.61 1.00 3.91
C LEU A 254 7.57 0.80 2.39
N ALA A 255 6.65 -0.02 1.87
CA ALA A 255 6.43 -0.11 0.42
C ALA A 255 6.08 1.26 -0.18
N GLY A 256 5.39 2.12 0.57
CA GLY A 256 5.08 3.49 0.18
C GLY A 256 6.29 4.36 -0.15
N TRP A 257 7.45 4.07 0.45
CA TRP A 257 8.65 4.86 0.22
C TRP A 257 9.26 4.63 -1.18
N LEU A 258 8.97 3.48 -1.80
CA LEU A 258 9.41 3.13 -3.15
C LEU A 258 8.46 3.64 -4.23
N VAL A 259 7.26 4.12 -3.88
CA VAL A 259 6.25 4.59 -4.85
C VAL A 259 6.78 5.74 -5.72
N PRO A 260 7.40 6.81 -5.17
CA PRO A 260 7.95 7.88 -6.00
C PRO A 260 8.99 7.39 -7.00
N ALA A 261 9.84 6.42 -6.61
CA ALA A 261 10.83 5.82 -7.51
C ALA A 261 10.14 5.13 -8.70
N LEU A 262 9.08 4.35 -8.45
CA LEU A 262 8.32 3.65 -9.48
C LEU A 262 7.57 4.61 -10.42
N LEU A 263 7.02 5.70 -9.89
CA LEU A 263 6.37 6.74 -10.69
C LEU A 263 7.38 7.39 -11.65
N HIS A 264 8.57 7.75 -11.15
CA HIS A 264 9.58 8.44 -11.95
C HIS A 264 10.39 7.55 -12.90
N TRP A 265 10.37 6.22 -12.70
CA TRP A 265 11.33 5.33 -13.33
C TRP A 265 11.28 5.37 -14.87
N GLY A 266 12.35 5.89 -15.50
CA GLY A 266 12.51 5.90 -16.96
C GLY A 266 11.42 6.67 -17.71
N ARG A 267 10.79 7.67 -17.09
CA ARG A 267 9.63 8.38 -17.64
C ARG A 267 9.82 9.88 -17.66
N ALA A 268 9.40 10.51 -18.76
CA ALA A 268 9.28 11.96 -18.88
C ALA A 268 8.07 12.51 -18.11
N LYS A 269 6.98 11.73 -18.01
CA LYS A 269 5.78 12.06 -17.23
C LYS A 269 5.65 11.08 -16.05
N PRO A 270 6.09 11.45 -14.83
CA PRO A 270 6.14 10.53 -13.70
C PRO A 270 4.79 9.90 -13.36
N ALA A 271 3.71 10.65 -13.48
CA ALA A 271 2.36 10.16 -13.21
C ALA A 271 1.95 8.97 -14.13
N ALA A 272 2.58 8.80 -15.30
CA ALA A 272 2.32 7.66 -16.19
C ALA A 272 2.84 6.32 -15.64
N GLY A 273 3.66 6.33 -14.58
CA GLY A 273 4.14 5.12 -13.89
C GLY A 273 3.17 4.53 -12.87
N TRP A 274 1.96 5.07 -12.75
CA TRP A 274 1.00 4.68 -11.71
C TRP A 274 0.66 3.18 -11.73
N LEU A 275 0.60 2.54 -12.90
CA LEU A 275 0.28 1.11 -12.97
C LEU A 275 1.44 0.22 -12.49
N ALA A 276 2.69 0.67 -12.63
CA ALA A 276 3.84 -0.01 -12.04
C ALA A 276 3.81 0.10 -10.51
N ALA A 277 3.48 1.28 -9.97
CA ALA A 277 3.26 1.44 -8.54
C ALA A 277 2.08 0.59 -8.04
N ALA A 278 0.97 0.54 -8.79
CA ALA A 278 -0.18 -0.30 -8.47
C ALA A 278 0.16 -1.79 -8.39
N LEU A 279 0.88 -2.29 -9.40
CA LEU A 279 1.33 -3.69 -9.45
C LEU A 279 2.23 -4.01 -8.26
N PHE A 280 3.21 -3.16 -7.96
CA PHE A 280 4.11 -3.34 -6.82
C PHE A 280 3.34 -3.37 -5.50
N LEU A 281 2.52 -2.34 -5.23
CA LEU A 281 1.75 -2.24 -3.98
C LEU A 281 0.78 -3.41 -3.82
N GLY A 282 0.17 -3.86 -4.92
CA GLY A 282 -0.75 -5.00 -4.86
C GLY A 282 -0.06 -6.32 -4.56
N LEU A 283 1.15 -6.55 -5.09
CA LEU A 283 1.96 -7.71 -4.74
C LEU A 283 2.44 -7.65 -3.28
N MET A 284 2.83 -6.47 -2.78
CA MET A 284 3.20 -6.28 -1.37
C MET A 284 2.03 -6.51 -0.41
N ALA A 285 0.80 -6.20 -0.83
CA ALA A 285 -0.40 -6.51 -0.06
C ALA A 285 -0.76 -8.01 -0.10
N ALA A 286 -0.59 -8.66 -1.27
CA ALA A 286 -0.99 -10.05 -1.47
C ALA A 286 -0.02 -11.06 -0.84
N LEU A 287 1.29 -10.90 -1.06
CA LEU A 287 2.29 -11.91 -0.71
C LEU A 287 2.25 -12.35 0.76
N PRO A 288 2.20 -11.45 1.76
CA PRO A 288 2.12 -11.87 3.15
C PRO A 288 0.90 -12.75 3.46
N TYR A 289 -0.26 -12.44 2.89
CA TYR A 289 -1.48 -13.23 3.05
C TYR A 289 -1.40 -14.58 2.34
N GLN A 290 -0.73 -14.63 1.19
CA GLN A 290 -0.61 -15.85 0.40
C GLN A 290 0.24 -16.91 1.10
N THR A 291 1.16 -16.46 1.94
CA THR A 291 2.16 -17.31 2.59
C THR A 291 1.89 -17.55 4.07
N PHE A 292 0.97 -16.82 4.71
CA PHE A 292 0.61 -17.00 6.11
C PHE A 292 -0.91 -17.11 6.26
N ASP A 293 -1.38 -18.25 6.78
CA ASP A 293 -2.80 -18.53 7.01
C ASP A 293 -3.30 -17.76 8.25
N VAL A 294 -4.16 -16.76 8.03
CA VAL A 294 -4.68 -15.91 9.11
C VAL A 294 -5.53 -16.69 10.11
N PRO A 295 -6.50 -17.53 9.69
CA PRO A 295 -7.18 -18.47 10.58
C PRO A 295 -6.24 -19.27 11.49
N GLU A 296 -5.10 -19.74 10.98
CA GLU A 296 -4.15 -20.52 11.79
C GLU A 296 -3.41 -19.64 12.81
N LEU A 297 -2.98 -18.44 12.38
CA LEU A 297 -2.39 -17.44 13.28
C LEU A 297 -3.35 -17.02 14.41
N GLU A 298 -4.65 -16.94 14.14
CA GLU A 298 -5.68 -16.65 15.13
C GLU A 298 -5.81 -17.74 16.19
N ILE A 299 -5.66 -19.02 15.79
CA ILE A 299 -5.69 -20.16 16.71
C ILE A 299 -4.40 -20.20 17.53
N SER A 300 -3.25 -19.85 16.93
CA SER A 300 -1.94 -19.88 17.60
C SER A 300 -1.71 -18.73 18.59
N LEU A 301 -2.71 -17.89 18.87
CA LEU A 301 -2.63 -16.82 19.87
C LEU A 301 -2.61 -17.33 21.32
N GLY A 302 -3.03 -18.57 21.56
CA GLY A 302 -2.81 -19.21 22.86
C GLY A 302 -1.33 -19.55 23.04
N PHE A 303 -0.76 -19.33 24.22
CA PHE A 303 0.69 -19.34 24.50
C PHE A 303 1.44 -20.68 24.23
N GLY A 304 0.78 -21.69 23.63
CA GLY A 304 1.34 -23.00 23.30
C GLY A 304 2.03 -23.13 21.93
N LEU A 305 1.86 -22.19 21.00
CA LEU A 305 2.38 -22.29 19.61
C LEU A 305 3.10 -21.00 19.17
N PHE A 306 4.24 -20.71 19.81
CA PHE A 306 5.11 -19.57 19.45
C PHE A 306 5.70 -19.62 18.03
N SER A 307 5.66 -20.77 17.35
CA SER A 307 6.40 -20.98 16.10
C SER A 307 5.91 -20.09 14.95
N LEU A 308 4.60 -20.00 14.67
CA LEU A 308 4.10 -19.24 13.51
C LEU A 308 4.26 -17.73 13.67
N TRP A 309 4.02 -17.21 14.88
CA TRP A 309 4.22 -15.78 15.18
C TRP A 309 5.67 -15.37 15.05
N GLU A 310 6.60 -16.22 15.52
CA GLU A 310 8.04 -15.99 15.38
C GLU A 310 8.44 -15.87 13.92
N TRP A 311 8.01 -16.81 13.06
CA TRP A 311 8.31 -16.76 11.63
C TRP A 311 7.73 -15.52 10.94
N LEU A 312 6.51 -15.12 11.30
CA LEU A 312 5.88 -13.91 10.77
C LEU A 312 6.62 -12.63 11.19
N LEU A 313 7.06 -12.57 12.45
CA LEU A 313 7.89 -11.47 12.97
C LEU A 313 9.24 -11.42 12.25
N ILE A 314 9.91 -12.56 12.07
CA ILE A 314 11.19 -12.65 11.35
C ILE A 314 11.01 -12.22 9.90
N ALA A 315 9.98 -12.73 9.20
CA ALA A 315 9.68 -12.37 7.81
C ALA A 315 9.45 -10.87 7.67
N THR A 316 8.68 -10.30 8.60
CA THR A 316 8.40 -8.86 8.63
C THR A 316 9.68 -8.08 8.89
N ALA A 317 10.49 -8.45 9.89
CA ALA A 317 11.74 -7.77 10.21
C ALA A 317 12.73 -7.77 9.02
N ILE A 318 12.90 -8.92 8.36
CA ILE A 318 13.72 -9.04 7.14
C ILE A 318 13.14 -8.14 6.04
N PHE A 319 11.82 -8.16 5.82
CA PHE A 319 11.15 -7.28 4.88
C PHE A 319 11.45 -5.80 5.17
N LEU A 320 11.37 -5.35 6.43
CA LEU A 320 11.62 -3.96 6.80
C LEU A 320 13.05 -3.54 6.46
N VAL A 321 14.03 -4.39 6.78
CA VAL A 321 15.44 -4.15 6.44
C VAL A 321 15.63 -4.08 4.92
N LEU A 322 15.08 -5.03 4.17
CA LEU A 322 15.18 -5.04 2.72
C LEU A 322 14.48 -3.83 2.07
N ALA A 323 13.31 -3.43 2.58
CA ALA A 323 12.57 -2.28 2.09
C ALA A 323 13.34 -0.97 2.33
N LEU A 324 13.97 -0.82 3.51
CA LEU A 324 14.81 0.33 3.81
C LEU A 324 16.05 0.38 2.90
N LEU A 325 16.77 -0.74 2.77
CA LEU A 325 17.96 -0.84 1.91
C LEU A 325 17.64 -0.57 0.44
N THR A 326 16.55 -1.14 -0.07
CA THR A 326 16.10 -0.91 -1.45
C THR A 326 15.64 0.52 -1.67
N THR A 327 15.02 1.16 -0.68
CA THR A 327 14.66 2.59 -0.76
C THR A 327 15.92 3.46 -0.85
N ILE A 328 16.91 3.23 0.02
CA ILE A 328 18.18 3.97 -0.02
C ILE A 328 18.88 3.73 -1.37
N LEU A 329 18.97 2.48 -1.81
CA LEU A 329 19.65 2.12 -3.04
C LEU A 329 18.97 2.72 -4.28
N THR A 330 17.64 2.65 -4.37
CA THR A 330 16.88 3.25 -5.48
C THR A 330 17.00 4.77 -5.48
N PHE A 331 17.04 5.41 -4.32
CA PHE A 331 17.32 6.85 -4.21
C PHE A 331 18.71 7.21 -4.73
N MET A 332 19.74 6.48 -4.29
CA MET A 332 21.14 6.73 -4.69
C MET A 332 21.39 6.43 -6.17
N LEU A 333 20.75 5.40 -6.73
CA LEU A 333 20.96 4.94 -8.10
C LEU A 333 19.92 5.43 -9.10
N ARG A 334 18.99 6.31 -8.70
CA ARG A 334 17.85 6.75 -9.54
C ARG A 334 18.25 7.22 -10.93
N ASP A 335 19.35 7.96 -11.04
CA ASP A 335 19.79 8.53 -12.32
C ASP A 335 20.45 7.45 -13.20
N ARG A 336 21.08 6.44 -12.60
CA ARG A 336 21.74 5.33 -13.30
C ARG A 336 20.79 4.22 -13.73
N LEU A 337 19.67 4.07 -13.02
CA LEU A 337 18.68 3.02 -13.27
C LEU A 337 17.64 3.43 -14.32
N SER A 338 17.61 4.70 -14.71
CA SER A 338 16.73 5.21 -15.76
C SER A 338 17.19 4.70 -17.14
N GLY A 339 16.40 3.81 -17.76
CA GLY A 339 16.63 3.34 -19.14
C GLY A 339 17.39 2.02 -19.32
N ALA A 340 17.66 1.25 -18.26
CA ALA A 340 18.36 -0.04 -18.39
C ALA A 340 17.47 -1.12 -19.07
N PRO A 341 17.73 -1.55 -20.33
CA PRO A 341 16.92 -2.56 -21.01
C PRO A 341 17.03 -3.96 -20.37
N ARG A 342 18.06 -4.16 -19.55
CA ARG A 342 18.34 -5.42 -18.83
C ARG A 342 17.40 -5.66 -17.65
N LEU A 343 16.62 -4.65 -17.24
CA LEU A 343 15.79 -4.74 -16.04
C LEU A 343 14.68 -5.80 -16.16
N ARG A 344 14.18 -6.06 -17.37
CA ARG A 344 13.21 -7.15 -17.61
C ARG A 344 13.80 -8.53 -17.31
N TRP A 345 15.06 -8.74 -17.68
CA TRP A 345 15.77 -9.99 -17.42
C TRP A 345 16.12 -10.12 -15.94
N ALA A 346 16.52 -9.01 -15.30
CA ALA A 346 16.74 -8.98 -13.86
C ALA A 346 15.45 -9.29 -13.08
N ALA A 347 14.30 -8.75 -13.51
CA ALA A 347 13.00 -9.07 -12.90
C ALA A 347 12.65 -10.55 -13.08
N GLY A 348 12.81 -11.11 -14.28
CA GLY A 348 12.60 -12.54 -14.52
C GLY A 348 13.52 -13.42 -13.67
N GLY A 349 14.81 -13.09 -13.62
CA GLY A 349 15.78 -13.80 -12.77
C GLY A 349 15.47 -13.70 -11.28
N ALA A 350 14.99 -12.54 -10.80
CA ALA A 350 14.59 -12.36 -9.40
C ALA A 350 13.36 -13.19 -9.04
N TRP A 351 12.37 -13.33 -9.92
CA TRP A 351 11.23 -14.23 -9.69
C TRP A 351 11.62 -15.71 -9.76
N LEU A 352 12.53 -16.09 -10.65
CA LEU A 352 13.09 -17.46 -10.66
C LEU A 352 13.86 -17.75 -9.37
N LEU A 353 14.63 -16.78 -8.87
CA LEU A 353 15.30 -16.88 -7.58
C LEU A 353 14.28 -17.02 -6.45
N ALA A 354 13.24 -16.19 -6.43
CA ALA A 354 12.18 -16.25 -5.43
C ALA A 354 11.43 -17.59 -5.45
N LEU A 355 11.17 -18.13 -6.63
CA LEU A 355 10.64 -19.48 -6.80
C LEU A 355 11.61 -20.54 -6.25
N GLY A 356 12.91 -20.41 -6.54
CA GLY A 356 13.93 -21.29 -5.98
C GLY A 356 13.98 -21.24 -4.45
N PHE A 357 13.92 -20.06 -3.85
CA PHE A 357 13.84 -19.88 -2.40
C PHE A 357 12.60 -20.59 -1.84
N TRP A 358 11.44 -20.44 -2.47
CA TRP A 358 10.23 -21.14 -2.05
C TRP A 358 10.36 -22.67 -2.14
N VAL A 359 10.95 -23.19 -3.23
CA VAL A 359 11.11 -24.65 -3.44
C VAL A 359 12.13 -25.27 -2.48
N PHE A 360 13.26 -24.60 -2.23
CA PHE A 360 14.40 -25.21 -1.52
C PHE A 360 14.53 -24.80 -0.04
N ILE A 361 13.97 -23.65 0.34
CA ILE A 361 14.07 -23.10 1.71
C ILE A 361 12.69 -22.99 2.35
N GLY A 362 11.69 -22.61 1.56
CA GLY A 362 10.31 -22.47 2.01
C GLY A 362 9.61 -23.80 2.28
N GLN A 363 8.29 -23.72 2.38
CA GLN A 363 7.41 -24.87 2.58
C GLN A 363 6.67 -25.19 1.27
N PRO A 364 7.31 -25.90 0.31
CA PRO A 364 6.69 -26.19 -0.97
C PRO A 364 5.43 -27.03 -0.80
N GLY A 365 4.42 -26.77 -1.64
CA GLY A 365 3.12 -27.42 -1.59
C GLY A 365 1.97 -26.42 -1.44
N LEU A 366 0.74 -26.91 -1.63
CA LEU A 366 -0.50 -26.18 -1.41
C LEU A 366 -1.10 -26.69 -0.09
N HIS A 367 -1.14 -25.82 0.91
CA HIS A 367 -1.54 -26.22 2.27
C HIS A 367 -3.01 -25.93 2.59
N GLY A 368 -3.72 -25.22 1.72
CA GLY A 368 -5.10 -24.79 1.98
C GLY A 368 -6.21 -25.81 1.72
N GLU A 369 -5.92 -26.96 1.09
CA GLU A 369 -6.95 -27.97 0.75
C GLU A 369 -7.03 -29.15 1.73
N ARG A 370 -6.26 -29.11 2.83
CA ARG A 370 -6.30 -30.18 3.84
C ARG A 370 -7.54 -30.00 4.73
N LEU A 371 -8.64 -30.65 4.34
CA LEU A 371 -9.78 -30.91 5.21
C LEU A 371 -9.31 -31.77 6.38
N PHE A 372 -9.13 -31.18 7.56
CA PHE A 372 -9.10 -31.95 8.79
C PHE A 372 -10.49 -32.57 8.97
N VAL A 373 -10.62 -33.84 8.60
CA VAL A 373 -11.80 -34.63 8.97
C VAL A 373 -11.68 -34.89 10.47
N ILE A 374 -12.23 -33.97 11.27
CA ILE A 374 -12.49 -34.23 12.69
C ILE A 374 -13.67 -35.21 12.69
N LEU A 375 -13.37 -36.50 12.77
CA LEU A 375 -14.39 -37.53 12.97
C LEU A 375 -15.04 -37.25 14.33
N ALA A 376 -16.32 -36.87 14.30
CA ALA A 376 -17.11 -36.59 15.50
C ALA A 376 -17.17 -37.80 16.46
N ASP A 377 -16.98 -39.01 15.91
CA ASP A 377 -16.91 -40.26 16.66
C ASP A 377 -15.55 -40.91 16.39
N GLN A 378 -14.52 -40.55 17.16
CA GLN A 378 -13.42 -41.48 17.34
C GLN A 378 -13.95 -42.61 18.23
N ALA A 379 -13.97 -43.83 17.70
CA ALA A 379 -14.38 -45.01 18.44
C ALA A 379 -13.60 -45.08 19.75
N ASP A 380 -14.33 -45.09 20.87
CA ASP A 380 -13.81 -45.36 22.20
C ASP A 380 -13.19 -46.77 22.17
N VAL A 381 -11.86 -46.84 22.14
CA VAL A 381 -11.07 -48.09 22.20
C VAL A 381 -10.65 -48.37 23.64
N SER A 382 -11.60 -48.25 24.55
CA SER A 382 -11.48 -48.74 25.92
C SER A 382 -11.33 -50.26 25.99
#